data_AF-A0A2V5TJ44-F1
#
_entry.id   AF-A0A2V5TJ44-F1
#
_cell.length_a   1.000
_cell.length_b   1.000
_cell.length_c   1.000
_cell.angle_alpha   90.00
_cell.angle_beta   90.00
_cell.angle_gamma   90.00
#
_symmetry.space_group_name_H-M   'P 1'
#
loop_
_entity.id
_entity.type
_entity.pdbx_description
1 polymer ?
#
loop_
_entity_poly.entity_id
_entity_poly.type
_entity_poly.pdbx_seq_one_letter_code
_entity_poly.pdbx_strand_id
1 'polypeptide(L)'
;MKSPMVIRGVRRRTWLAGILVLLLFPNAFAQTDFSAFWKKFKSAVIAGDKGAVVEMTKFPVSMPYSVKSVKNKEDFLRRYNEIFKGEANAAQCFTSGKPRKESTQRYEVYCPFKNTPNDWENAPIRFI
;
A
#
# COMPACT_ATOMS: atom_id res chain seq x y z
N MET A 1 53.82 9.69 31.25
CA MET A 1 55.07 8.93 31.46
C MET A 1 54.81 7.48 31.04
N LYS A 2 55.72 6.91 30.22
CA LYS A 2 55.81 5.52 29.72
C LYS A 2 54.93 5.10 28.51
N SER A 3 55.53 5.19 27.33
CA SER A 3 55.58 4.09 26.33
C SER A 3 56.82 3.21 26.66
N PRO A 4 57.06 2.01 26.06
CA PRO A 4 56.48 1.44 24.83
C PRO A 4 56.17 -0.08 24.85
N MET A 5 55.49 -0.58 23.82
CA MET A 5 55.75 -1.93 23.30
C MET A 5 55.45 -2.00 21.80
N VAL A 6 56.51 -2.22 21.03
CA VAL A 6 56.52 -2.53 19.59
C VAL A 6 56.49 -4.06 19.48
N ILE A 7 55.79 -4.64 18.50
CA ILE A 7 56.24 -5.83 17.73
C ILE A 7 55.34 -6.05 16.50
N ARG A 8 56.05 -6.06 15.35
CA ARG A 8 55.83 -6.77 14.07
C ARG A 8 54.59 -6.47 13.22
N GLY A 9 54.87 -5.73 12.14
CA GLY A 9 54.06 -5.75 10.92
C GLY A 9 54.13 -7.11 10.22
N VAL A 10 52.94 -7.62 9.88
CA VAL A 10 52.76 -8.60 8.81
C VAL A 10 52.35 -7.83 7.56
N ARG A 11 53.14 -8.04 6.51
CA ARG A 11 53.08 -7.37 5.22
C ARG A 11 52.04 -8.07 4.33
N ARG A 12 51.19 -7.23 3.73
CA ARG A 12 50.46 -7.36 2.44
C ARG A 12 49.11 -8.10 2.38
N ARG A 13 48.16 -7.29 1.85
CA ARG A 13 47.17 -7.56 0.79
C ARG A 13 45.94 -8.39 1.17
N THR A 14 44.82 -7.70 1.36
CA THR A 14 43.79 -7.56 0.31
C THR A 14 42.76 -6.50 0.73
N TRP A 15 42.36 -5.68 -0.23
CA TRP A 15 41.40 -4.60 -0.07
C TRP A 15 40.01 -5.23 -0.22
N LEU A 16 39.30 -5.45 0.88
CA LEU A 16 37.86 -5.78 0.88
C LEU A 16 37.12 -4.72 1.69
N ALA A 17 37.26 -3.47 1.26
CA ALA A 17 36.31 -2.43 1.61
C ALA A 17 35.16 -2.49 0.59
N GLY A 18 33.94 -2.68 1.07
CA GLY A 18 32.79 -2.07 0.40
C GLY A 18 31.83 -2.99 -0.36
N ILE A 19 31.33 -4.09 0.23
CA ILE A 19 30.02 -4.65 -0.15
C ILE A 19 29.32 -5.21 1.09
N LEU A 20 28.92 -4.35 2.04
CA LEU A 20 27.98 -4.74 3.09
C LEU A 20 27.11 -3.55 3.58
N VAL A 21 26.77 -2.63 2.67
CA VAL A 21 25.86 -1.50 2.96
C VAL A 21 24.85 -1.34 1.81
N LEU A 22 24.24 -2.43 1.36
CA LEU A 22 23.12 -2.38 0.40
C LEU A 22 21.85 -3.10 0.88
N LEU A 23 21.90 -3.77 2.04
CA LEU A 23 20.75 -4.50 2.58
C LEU A 23 19.91 -3.69 3.60
N LEU A 24 20.26 -2.44 3.87
CA LEU A 24 19.66 -1.65 4.96
C LEU A 24 18.56 -0.66 4.55
N PHE A 25 18.23 -0.51 3.27
CA PHE A 25 17.19 0.45 2.83
C PHE A 25 16.06 -0.10 1.92
N PRO A 26 15.44 -1.29 2.16
CA PRO A 26 14.24 -1.67 1.41
C PRO A 26 13.04 -0.73 1.66
N ASN A 27 13.00 -0.07 2.82
CA ASN A 27 11.78 0.59 3.31
C ASN A 27 11.52 1.98 2.71
N ALA A 28 12.56 2.68 2.24
CA ALA A 28 12.39 4.01 1.66
C ALA A 28 11.72 3.95 0.28
N PHE A 29 12.05 2.94 -0.54
CA PHE A 29 11.46 2.74 -1.87
C PHE A 29 9.96 2.40 -1.79
N ALA A 30 9.58 1.47 -0.92
CA ALA A 30 8.18 1.07 -0.74
C ALA A 30 7.25 2.22 -0.32
N GLN A 31 7.75 3.19 0.45
CA GLN A 31 6.96 4.34 0.89
C GLN A 31 6.74 5.37 -0.24
N THR A 32 7.74 5.56 -1.10
CA THR A 32 7.63 6.45 -2.28
C THR A 32 6.70 5.87 -3.35
N ASP A 33 6.77 4.55 -3.58
CA ASP A 33 5.89 3.85 -4.53
C ASP A 33 4.42 3.90 -4.09
N PHE A 34 4.15 3.71 -2.79
CA PHE A 34 2.79 3.77 -2.27
C PHE A 34 2.16 5.16 -2.39
N SER A 35 2.91 6.24 -2.11
CA SER A 35 2.39 7.60 -2.20
C SER A 35 1.94 7.96 -3.63
N ALA A 36 2.77 7.60 -4.62
CA ALA A 36 2.45 7.80 -6.03
C ALA A 36 1.24 6.95 -6.46
N PHE A 37 1.24 5.66 -6.10
CA PHE A 37 0.10 4.77 -6.32
C PHE A 37 -1.18 5.37 -5.71
N TRP A 38 -1.14 5.74 -4.43
CA TRP A 38 -2.29 6.23 -3.69
C TRP A 38 -2.87 7.49 -4.33
N LYS A 39 -2.02 8.44 -4.75
CA LYS A 39 -2.47 9.66 -5.43
C LYS A 39 -3.23 9.33 -6.72
N LYS A 40 -2.70 8.40 -7.54
CA LYS A 40 -3.33 7.99 -8.80
C LYS A 40 -4.61 7.19 -8.57
N PHE A 41 -4.59 6.22 -7.67
CA PHE A 41 -5.73 5.39 -7.30
C PHE A 41 -6.87 6.23 -6.75
N LYS A 42 -6.58 7.12 -5.78
CA LYS A 42 -7.53 8.06 -5.19
C LYS A 42 -8.22 8.90 -6.27
N SER A 43 -7.45 9.46 -7.21
CA SER A 43 -8.00 10.27 -8.30
C SER A 43 -8.94 9.48 -9.20
N ALA A 44 -8.58 8.24 -9.54
CA ALA A 44 -9.41 7.38 -10.39
C ALA A 44 -10.74 6.99 -9.71
N VAL A 45 -10.70 6.68 -8.40
CA VAL A 45 -11.91 6.37 -7.60
C VAL A 45 -12.84 7.59 -7.53
N ILE A 46 -12.31 8.79 -7.26
CA ILE A 46 -13.11 10.02 -7.19
C ILE A 46 -13.75 10.33 -8.55
N ALA A 47 -13.01 10.16 -9.64
CA ALA A 47 -13.52 10.37 -11.00
C ALA A 47 -14.51 9.27 -11.46
N GLY A 48 -14.62 8.16 -10.72
CA GLY A 48 -15.41 7.01 -11.14
C GLY A 48 -14.84 6.25 -12.35
N ASP A 49 -13.55 6.42 -12.63
CA ASP A 49 -12.86 5.78 -13.74
C ASP A 49 -12.57 4.31 -13.44
N LYS A 50 -13.55 3.46 -13.74
CA LYS A 50 -13.48 2.01 -13.51
C LYS A 50 -12.31 1.35 -14.25
N GLY A 51 -11.95 1.89 -15.42
CA GLY A 51 -10.86 1.39 -16.25
C GLY A 51 -9.52 1.62 -15.55
N ALA A 52 -9.25 2.86 -15.15
CA ALA A 52 -8.02 3.17 -14.43
C ALA A 52 -7.93 2.42 -13.09
N VAL A 53 -9.03 2.32 -12.34
CA VAL A 53 -9.06 1.58 -11.07
C VAL A 53 -8.72 0.10 -11.29
N VAL A 54 -9.29 -0.55 -12.32
CA VAL A 54 -9.06 -1.98 -12.53
C VAL A 54 -7.63 -2.28 -13.00
N GLU A 55 -7.02 -1.40 -13.80
CA GLU A 55 -5.62 -1.53 -14.22
C GLU A 55 -4.63 -1.42 -13.05
N MET A 56 -4.99 -0.68 -12.00
CA MET A 56 -4.18 -0.56 -10.78
C MET A 56 -4.50 -1.65 -9.74
N THR A 57 -5.53 -2.46 -9.98
CA THR A 57 -5.99 -3.48 -9.02
C THR A 57 -5.26 -4.80 -9.28
N LYS A 58 -4.61 -5.32 -8.24
CA LYS A 58 -4.07 -6.68 -8.26
C LYS A 58 -5.14 -7.69 -7.85
N PHE A 59 -5.23 -8.79 -8.59
CA PHE A 59 -6.21 -9.85 -8.34
C PHE A 59 -5.56 -11.09 -7.70
N PRO A 60 -6.32 -11.86 -6.89
CA PRO A 60 -7.72 -11.65 -6.53
C PRO A 60 -7.91 -10.59 -5.43
N VAL A 61 -9.03 -9.85 -5.47
CA VAL A 61 -9.42 -8.92 -4.38
C VAL A 61 -10.22 -9.70 -3.34
N SER A 62 -9.72 -9.69 -2.10
CA SER A 62 -10.44 -10.28 -0.96
C SER A 62 -11.59 -9.36 -0.52
N MET A 63 -12.76 -9.93 -0.27
CA MET A 63 -13.94 -9.21 0.19
C MET A 63 -14.25 -9.56 1.66
N PRO A 64 -14.82 -8.62 2.44
CA PRO A 64 -15.23 -8.90 3.81
C PRO A 64 -16.50 -9.79 3.87
N TYR A 65 -16.86 -10.25 5.08
CA TYR A 65 -18.15 -10.90 5.39
C TYR A 65 -18.55 -12.09 4.51
N SER A 66 -17.64 -13.04 4.27
CA SER A 66 -17.89 -14.24 3.44
C SER A 66 -18.35 -13.95 2.01
N VAL A 67 -18.28 -12.69 1.58
CA VAL A 67 -18.52 -12.30 0.20
C VAL A 67 -17.42 -12.91 -0.66
N LYS A 68 -17.81 -13.46 -1.82
CA LYS A 68 -16.86 -14.10 -2.73
C LYS A 68 -15.79 -13.10 -3.16
N SER A 69 -14.54 -13.55 -3.19
CA SER A 69 -13.44 -12.76 -3.74
C SER A 69 -13.68 -12.39 -5.20
N VAL A 70 -13.18 -11.22 -5.59
CA VAL A 70 -13.20 -10.78 -6.99
C VAL A 70 -12.00 -11.38 -7.69
N LYS A 71 -12.24 -12.25 -8.66
CA LYS A 71 -11.19 -13.14 -9.18
C LYS A 71 -10.31 -12.50 -10.25
N ASN A 72 -10.91 -11.64 -11.08
CA ASN A 72 -10.27 -11.08 -12.26
C ASN A 72 -10.88 -9.72 -12.63
N LYS A 73 -10.34 -9.12 -13.69
CA LYS A 73 -10.74 -7.83 -14.24
C LYS A 73 -12.21 -7.80 -14.64
N GLU A 74 -12.71 -8.85 -15.29
CA GLU A 74 -14.10 -8.92 -15.76
C GLU A 74 -15.09 -8.94 -14.59
N ASP A 75 -14.80 -9.75 -13.57
CA ASP A 75 -15.59 -9.83 -12.35
C ASP A 75 -15.57 -8.50 -11.57
N PHE A 76 -14.41 -7.84 -11.54
CA PHE A 76 -14.27 -6.53 -10.91
C PHE A 76 -15.11 -5.46 -11.59
N LEU A 77 -15.07 -5.38 -12.92
CA LEU A 77 -15.85 -4.39 -13.67
C LEU A 77 -17.35 -4.63 -13.50
N ARG A 78 -17.78 -5.90 -13.50
CA ARG A 78 -19.17 -6.28 -13.21
C ARG A 78 -19.59 -5.87 -11.79
N ARG A 79 -18.73 -6.09 -10.80
CA ARG A 79 -19.01 -5.82 -9.38
C ARG A 79 -18.57 -4.43 -8.91
N TYR A 80 -18.10 -3.56 -9.82
CA TYR A 80 -17.54 -2.25 -9.45
C TYR A 80 -18.51 -1.42 -8.60
N ASN A 81 -19.79 -1.42 -8.98
CA ASN A 81 -20.81 -0.67 -8.25
C ASN A 81 -21.08 -1.28 -6.87
N GLU A 82 -20.99 -2.60 -6.70
CA GLU A 82 -21.09 -3.25 -5.39
C GLU A 82 -19.93 -2.80 -4.48
N ILE A 83 -18.71 -2.79 -5.02
CA ILE A 83 -17.48 -2.51 -4.26
C ILE A 83 -17.36 -1.02 -3.88
N PHE A 84 -17.60 -0.11 -4.82
CA PHE A 84 -17.33 1.33 -4.63
C PHE A 84 -18.60 2.18 -4.46
N LYS A 85 -19.76 1.64 -4.82
CA LYS A 85 -21.04 2.34 -4.79
C LYS A 85 -22.13 1.49 -4.12
N GLY A 86 -21.77 0.50 -3.32
CA GLY A 86 -22.73 -0.33 -2.58
C GLY A 86 -23.17 0.40 -1.32
N GLU A 87 -22.63 -0.05 -0.19
CA GLU A 87 -22.92 0.46 1.15
C GLU A 87 -22.33 1.84 1.41
N ALA A 88 -21.17 2.15 0.83
CA ALA A 88 -20.49 3.43 0.93
C ALA A 88 -20.50 4.20 -0.41
N ASN A 89 -20.36 5.53 -0.34
CA ASN A 89 -20.05 6.35 -1.51
C ASN A 89 -18.53 6.56 -1.57
N ALA A 90 -17.81 5.64 -2.21
CA ALA A 90 -16.35 5.68 -2.24
C ALA A 90 -15.81 6.95 -2.91
N ALA A 91 -16.47 7.47 -3.96
CA ALA A 91 -16.03 8.69 -4.64
C ALA A 91 -16.05 9.90 -3.68
N GLN A 92 -17.13 10.04 -2.91
CA GLN A 92 -17.23 11.08 -1.89
C GLN A 92 -16.24 10.85 -0.74
N CYS A 93 -16.24 9.63 -0.18
CA CYS A 93 -15.36 9.24 0.92
C CYS A 93 -13.88 9.50 0.60
N PHE A 94 -13.43 9.11 -0.59
CA PHE A 94 -12.04 9.23 -0.99
C PHE A 94 -11.60 10.68 -1.13
N THR A 95 -12.47 11.69 -1.12
CA THR A 95 -12.05 13.10 -1.11
C THR A 95 -11.18 13.41 0.12
N SER A 96 -11.61 12.95 1.30
CA SER A 96 -10.93 13.17 2.59
C SER A 96 -10.37 11.89 3.23
N GLY A 97 -10.78 10.72 2.75
CA GLY A 97 -10.34 9.41 3.22
C GLY A 97 -8.82 9.24 3.16
N LYS A 98 -8.24 8.74 4.25
CA LYS A 98 -6.82 8.46 4.36
C LYS A 98 -6.59 6.95 4.35
N PRO A 99 -5.58 6.46 3.62
CA PRO A 99 -5.23 5.06 3.67
C PRO A 99 -4.59 4.76 5.03
N ARG A 100 -5.09 3.71 5.69
CA ARG A 100 -4.53 3.14 6.91
C ARG A 100 -3.84 1.84 6.55
N LYS A 101 -2.67 1.60 7.13
CA LYS A 101 -1.94 0.35 6.92
C LYS A 101 -2.56 -0.73 7.80
N GLU A 102 -3.13 -1.77 7.20
CA GLU A 102 -3.69 -2.92 7.92
C GLU A 102 -2.59 -3.95 8.20
N SER A 103 -1.71 -4.17 7.23
CA SER A 103 -0.56 -5.07 7.34
C SER A 103 0.59 -4.61 6.44
N THR A 104 1.68 -5.37 6.38
CA THR A 104 2.87 -5.03 5.57
C THR A 104 2.53 -4.75 4.10
N GLN A 105 1.49 -5.39 3.56
CA GLN A 105 1.13 -5.35 2.14
C GLN A 105 -0.29 -4.84 1.86
N ARG A 106 -1.04 -4.40 2.88
CA ARG A 106 -2.45 -4.03 2.70
C ARG A 106 -2.74 -2.68 3.32
N TYR A 107 -3.50 -1.89 2.56
CA TYR A 107 -4.05 -0.63 3.01
C TYR A 107 -5.58 -0.70 2.97
N GLU A 108 -6.20 0.07 3.86
CA GLU A 108 -7.63 0.21 3.92
C GLU A 108 -8.02 1.68 4.08
N VAL A 109 -9.15 2.06 3.47
CA VAL A 109 -9.73 3.39 3.60
C VAL A 109 -11.07 3.22 4.27
N TYR A 110 -11.24 3.92 5.37
CA TYR A 110 -12.46 3.91 6.11
C TYR A 110 -13.51 4.80 5.43
N CYS A 111 -14.65 4.22 5.05
CA CYS A 111 -15.72 4.98 4.40
C CYS A 111 -17.05 4.76 5.12
N PRO A 112 -17.68 5.82 5.63
CA PRO A 112 -18.99 5.69 6.27
C PRO A 112 -20.02 5.21 5.25
N PHE A 113 -21.05 4.54 5.75
CA PHE A 113 -22.18 4.14 4.92
C PHE A 113 -22.92 5.36 4.37
N LYS A 114 -23.48 5.21 3.17
CA LYS A 114 -24.23 6.28 2.48
C LYS A 114 -25.38 6.83 3.31
N ASN A 115 -26.07 5.95 4.03
CA ASN A 115 -27.25 6.29 4.82
C ASN A 115 -26.88 6.89 6.18
N THR A 116 -25.62 6.74 6.60
CA THR A 116 -25.10 7.24 7.88
C THR A 116 -23.73 7.90 7.67
N PRO A 117 -23.64 8.99 6.89
CA PRO A 117 -22.36 9.59 6.48
C PRO A 117 -21.54 10.20 7.63
N ASN A 118 -22.18 10.45 8.78
CA ASN A 118 -21.54 10.94 10.00
C ASN A 118 -21.10 9.81 10.94
N ASP A 119 -21.42 8.57 10.61
CA ASP A 119 -21.08 7.38 11.37
C ASP A 119 -19.80 6.75 10.82
N TRP A 120 -18.69 7.12 11.44
CA TRP A 120 -17.35 6.67 11.08
C TRP A 120 -16.99 5.32 11.75
N GLU A 121 -17.98 4.61 12.31
CA GLU A 121 -17.81 3.28 12.90
C GLU A 121 -18.20 2.11 11.98
N ASN A 122 -18.60 2.36 10.72
CA ASN A 122 -18.85 1.27 9.77
C ASN A 122 -18.03 1.20 8.44
N ALA A 123 -17.40 0.03 8.23
CA ALA A 123 -16.77 -0.63 7.06
C ALA A 123 -15.55 -0.01 6.29
N PRO A 124 -14.37 -0.69 6.28
CA PRO A 124 -13.22 -0.29 5.45
C PRO A 124 -13.24 -0.87 4.03
N ILE A 125 -12.88 -0.06 3.03
CA ILE A 125 -12.55 -0.49 1.66
C ILE A 125 -11.06 -0.85 1.59
N ARG A 126 -10.70 -2.07 1.15
CA ARG A 126 -9.33 -2.63 1.21
C ARG A 126 -8.65 -2.74 -0.17
N PHE A 127 -7.34 -2.50 -0.25
CA PHE A 127 -6.53 -2.61 -1.49
C PHE A 127 -5.04 -2.95 -1.20
N ILE A 128 -4.34 -3.46 -2.23
CA ILE A 128 -2.95 -4.01 -2.18
C ILE A 128 -2.01 -3.39 -3.22
#